data_AF-A0AAE7BIS0-F1
#
_entry.id   AF-A0AAE7BIS0-F1
#
_cell.length_a   1.000
_cell.length_b   1.000
_cell.length_c   1.000
_cell.angle_alpha   90.00
_cell.angle_beta   90.00
_cell.angle_gamma   90.00
#
_symmetry.space_group_name_H-M   'P 1'
#
loop_
_entity.id
_entity.type
_entity.pdbx_description
1 polymer ?
#
loop_
_entity_poly.entity_id
_entity_poly.type
_entity_poly.pdbx_seq_one_letter_code
_entity_poly.pdbx_strand_id
1 'polypeptide(L)' 'MHDYTIPQDIIKIQKKLTTFEKDSRNYKKYTKILAKHIKSYTMKKRVNAHIKTIETIEKIEQEGIEDILK' A
#
# COMPACT_ATOMS: atom_id res chain seq x y z
N MET A 1 -17.33 -0.97 -4.52
CA MET A 1 -16.84 -0.20 -3.36
C MET A 1 -15.32 -0.31 -3.35
N HIS A 2 -14.59 0.78 -3.62
CA HIS A 2 -13.13 0.78 -3.53
C HIS A 2 -12.75 0.81 -2.04
N ASP A 3 -12.28 -0.32 -1.54
CA ASP A 3 -11.74 -0.43 -0.18
C ASP A 3 -10.39 0.28 -0.11
N TYR A 4 -10.44 1.60 0.18
CA TYR A 4 -9.29 2.38 0.65
C TYR A 4 -8.92 1.98 2.10
N THR A 5 -8.93 0.69 2.38
CA THR A 5 -8.76 0.14 3.72
C THR A 5 -7.28 0.20 4.05
N ILE A 6 -6.91 1.16 4.91
CA ILE A 6 -5.57 1.24 5.48
C ILE A 6 -5.29 -0.11 6.15
N PRO A 7 -4.11 -0.72 5.93
CA PRO A 7 -3.75 -1.99 6.56
C PRO A 7 -3.95 -1.96 8.07
N GLN A 8 -4.54 -3.03 8.60
CA GLN A 8 -4.89 -3.11 10.03
C GLN A 8 -3.68 -2.92 10.94
N ASP A 9 -2.50 -3.36 10.54
CA ASP A 9 -1.27 -3.21 11.32
C ASP A 9 -0.82 -1.75 11.42
N ILE A 10 -0.99 -0.97 10.35
CA ILE A 10 -0.71 0.48 10.35
C ILE A 10 -1.65 1.18 11.32
N ILE A 11 -2.94 0.83 11.30
CA ILE A 11 -3.95 1.37 12.23
C ILE A 11 -3.60 1.00 13.68
N LYS A 12 -3.22 -0.25 13.95
CA LYS A 12 -2.81 -0.69 15.30
C LYS A 12 -1.59 0.09 15.81
N ILE A 13 -0.59 0.32 14.96
CA ILE A 13 0.61 1.09 15.31
C ILE A 13 0.24 2.56 15.59
N GLN A 14 -0.61 3.18 14.77
CA GLN A 14 -1.09 4.54 14.98
C GLN A 14 -1.84 4.69 16.31
N LYS A 15 -2.77 3.78 16.62
CA LYS A 15 -3.48 3.76 17.91
C LYS A 15 -2.54 3.56 19.10
N LYS A 16 -1.43 2.83 18.93
CA LYS A 16 -0.43 2.69 20.00
C LYS A 16 0.39 3.97 20.17
N LEU A 17 0.75 4.64 19.08
CA LEU A 17 1.49 5.90 19.11
C LEU A 17 0.74 7.02 19.86
N THR A 18 -0.59 7.08 19.74
CA THR A 18 -1.39 8.08 20.47
C THR A 18 -1.38 7.90 21.99
N THR A 19 -0.95 6.73 22.49
CA THR A 19 -0.83 6.46 23.93
C THR A 19 0.53 6.82 24.51
N PHE A 20 1.52 7.13 23.68
CA PHE A 20 2.86 7.46 24.13
C PHE A 20 3.10 8.96 24.17
N GLU A 21 3.80 9.42 25.21
CA GLU A 21 4.31 10.78 25.26
C GLU A 21 5.27 11.02 24.09
N LYS A 22 5.14 12.17 23.45
CA LYS A 22 5.98 12.60 22.34
C LYS A 22 7.45 12.55 22.76
N ASP A 23 8.30 12.03 21.88
CA ASP A 23 9.74 11.87 22.09
C ASP A 23 10.20 10.88 23.18
N SER A 24 9.27 10.21 23.86
CA SER A 24 9.60 9.06 24.70
C SER A 24 10.29 7.95 23.88
N ARG A 25 11.03 7.07 24.58
CA ARG A 25 11.72 5.93 23.94
C ARG A 25 10.75 5.08 23.12
N ASN A 26 9.55 4.84 23.65
CA ASN A 26 8.51 4.06 22.98
C ASN A 26 7.93 4.82 21.79
N TYR A 27 7.65 6.12 21.91
CA TYR A 27 7.22 6.93 20.77
C TYR A 27 8.22 6.85 19.61
N LYS A 28 9.50 7.12 19.87
CA LYS A 28 10.57 7.04 18.84
C LYS A 28 10.67 5.65 18.20
N LYS A 29 10.53 4.57 19.00
CA LYS A 29 10.51 3.19 18.51
C LYS A 29 9.32 2.95 17.57
N TYR A 30 8.10 3.26 17.99
CA TYR A 30 6.90 2.97 17.21
C TYR A 30 6.77 3.86 15.98
N THR A 31 7.31 5.09 15.99
CA THR A 31 7.40 5.94 14.81
C THR A 31 8.29 5.32 13.73
N LYS A 32 9.45 4.73 14.11
CA LYS A 32 10.31 3.99 13.17
C LYS A 32 9.62 2.76 12.60
N ILE A 33 8.89 2.01 13.44
CA ILE A 33 8.10 0.85 13.01
C ILE A 33 7.03 1.29 12.00
N LEU A 34 6.27 2.36 12.31
CA LEU A 34 5.25 2.90 11.42
C LEU A 34 5.82 3.26 10.04
N ALA A 35 6.95 4.00 10.02
CA ALA A 35 7.61 4.40 8.78
C ALA A 35 8.01 3.19 7.91
N LYS A 36 8.54 2.13 8.53
CA LYS A 36 8.87 0.88 7.84
C LYS A 36 7.63 0.24 7.20
N HIS A 37 6.54 0.10 7.96
CA HIS A 37 5.30 -0.50 7.46
C HIS A 37 4.68 0.30 6.31
N ILE A 38 4.65 1.63 6.40
CA ILE A 38 4.16 2.50 5.33
C ILE A 38 5.00 2.31 4.06
N LYS A 39 6.34 2.33 4.18
CA LYS A 39 7.23 2.13 3.02
C LYS A 39 6.97 0.78 2.34
N SER A 40 6.92 -0.31 3.11
CA SER A 40 6.65 -1.65 2.57
C SER A 40 5.29 -1.75 1.88
N TYR A 41 4.25 -1.18 2.49
CA TYR A 41 2.90 -1.18 1.93
C TYR A 41 2.83 -0.39 0.62
N THR A 42 3.38 0.83 0.60
CA THR A 42 3.45 1.67 -0.60
C THR A 42 4.23 0.97 -1.70
N MET A 43 5.33 0.30 -1.36
CA MET A 43 6.11 -0.43 -2.35
C MET A 43 5.33 -1.61 -2.94
N LYS A 44 4.65 -2.40 -2.12
CA LYS A 44 3.78 -3.48 -2.62
C LYS A 44 2.71 -2.96 -3.59
N LYS A 45 2.09 -1.80 -3.29
CA LYS A 45 1.12 -1.16 -4.20
C LYS A 45 1.73 -0.77 -5.53
N ARG A 46 2.94 -0.20 -5.53
CA ARG A 46 3.65 0.18 -6.77
C ARG A 46 3.96 -1.03 -7.64
N VAL A 47 4.46 -2.12 -7.06
CA VAL A 47 4.72 -3.37 -7.80
C VAL A 47 3.44 -3.91 -8.43
N ASN A 48 2.37 -4.02 -7.63
CA ASN A 48 1.09 -4.52 -8.12
C ASN A 48 0.50 -3.64 -9.24
N ALA A 49 0.68 -2.32 -9.16
CA ALA A 49 0.24 -1.42 -10.22
C ALA A 49 1.03 -1.65 -11.52
N HIS A 50 2.36 -1.78 -11.44
CA HIS A 50 3.20 -2.07 -12.60
C HIS A 50 2.87 -3.44 -13.24
N ILE A 51 2.66 -4.49 -12.43
CA ILE A 51 2.25 -5.80 -12.92
C ILE A 51 0.94 -5.69 -13.71
N LYS A 52 -0.08 -5.00 -13.15
CA LYS A 52 -1.37 -4.80 -13.84
C LYS A 52 -1.22 -4.07 -15.17
N THR A 53 -0.34 -3.08 -15.24
CA THR A 53 -0.07 -2.38 -16.50
C THR A 53 0.53 -3.32 -17.54
N ILE A 54 1.49 -4.16 -17.15
CA ILE A 54 2.09 -5.17 -18.05
C ILE A 54 1.01 -6.16 -18.52
N GLU A 55 0.24 -6.74 -17.60
CA GLU A 55 -0.87 -7.66 -17.92
C GLU A 55 -1.89 -7.03 -18.87
N THR A 56 -2.16 -5.73 -18.72
CA THR A 56 -3.08 -5.00 -19.61
C THR A 56 -2.49 -4.85 -21.01
N ILE A 57 -1.20 -4.55 -21.13
CA ILE A 57 -0.51 -4.44 -22.43
C ILE A 57 -0.50 -5.80 -23.14
N GLU A 58 -0.14 -6.88 -22.43
CA GLU A 58 -0.14 -8.24 -23.00
C GLU A 58 -1.52 -8.65 -23.53
N LYS A 59 -2.59 -8.32 -22.81
CA LYS A 59 -3.96 -8.57 -23.28
C LYS A 59 -4.29 -7.79 -24.55
N ILE A 60 -3.90 -6.51 -24.61
CA ILE A 60 -4.09 -5.68 -25.81
C ILE A 60 -3.35 -6.27 -27.01
N GLU A 61 -2.13 -6.80 -26.80
CA GLU A 61 -1.37 -7.47 -27.86
C GLU A 61 -2.01 -8.78 -28.34
N GLN A 62 -2.63 -9.55 -27.44
CA GLN A 62 -3.23 -10.83 -27.76
C GLN A 62 -4.63 -10.72 -28.40
N GLU A 63 -5.49 -9.85 -27.87
CA GLU A 63 -6.91 -9.76 -28.25
C GLU A 63 -7.18 -8.63 -29.25
N GLY A 64 -6.23 -7.71 -29.43
CA GLY A 64 -6.43 -6.50 -30.24
C GLY A 64 -7.34 -5.48 -29.56
N ILE A 65 -7.24 -4.21 -29.98
CA ILE A 65 -7.94 -3.09 -29.34
C ILE A 65 -9.47 -3.19 -29.48
N GLU A 66 -9.96 -3.83 -30.54
CA GLU A 66 -11.39 -3.86 -30.89
C GLU A 66 -12.23 -4.81 -30.03
N ASP A 67 -11.65 -5.88 -29.48
CA ASP A 67 -12.37 -6.83 -28.63
C ASP A 67 -12.35 -6.43 -27.14
N ILE A 68 -11.45 -5.53 -26.73
CA ILE A 68 -11.39 -4.96 -25.37
C ILE A 68 -12.37 -3.79 -25.18
N LEU A 69 -12.74 -3.10 -26.27
CA LEU A 69 -13.60 -1.91 -26.27
C LEU A 69 -15.09 -2.20 -26.59
N LYS A 70 -15.44 -3.44 -26.97
CA LYS A 70 -16.83 -3.89 -27.11
C LYS A 70 -17.47 -4.18 -25.75
#